data_AF-A0AA35RIS2-F1
#
_entry.id   AF-A0AA35RIS2-F1
#
_cell.length_a   1.000
_cell.length_b   1.000
_cell.length_c   1.000
_cell.angle_alpha   90.00
_cell.angle_beta   90.00
_cell.angle_gamma   90.00
#
_symmetry.space_group_name_H-M   'P 1'
#
loop_
_entity.id
_entity.type
_entity.pdbx_description
1 polymer ?
#
loop_
_entity_poly.entity_id
_entity_poly.type
_entity_poly.pdbx_seq_one_letter_code
_entity_poly.pdbx_strand_id
1 'polypeptide(L)'
;MSCVSSLQLARNPGAVLPPQQRDEELSPVIYGPRIYYLASQEARDCFMANPEKYTSGPSPGPAVPIRLALVGPPKSGKTTVAENLCRKYGCLRLSIGEAMRRVIAQFPHSELTCQLQAHLQAGDTVPDELCVLALDCSLLDVQCTTRGYVLDGWPLTKTQLDLLTKHRIIPVIIVEMQISKDEMLRRAQAEKVSIDRDYPVHDSANILLVRSNKYQKQMERVREWYCTQHHNWLQVNGEHSQWWVWEEVKKLAVTSAHQIQLYLSRITSGHAAALQGLCITPTEFSKRLGECSHYCPVSMAQNVLVDCSKKLTLQYAAEFRGLYYKMSGQSELDAFLQDPEQYVSPAAPHSLPPPHLLPVRRSESEVKAMFPKSFEIQGICPVTYVEGEKRYESLVPGKSSFAAEYKNKLFCFASERNLDHFMRRPHYYEITSLPAKLPPPQMPMPVTSLPMLGYLEQSAAISVINALSAVGYCKPKYPFVDPTKSALAYLAYHLKAYNPKSSDYIRKKYKKKLANFEEKCGLIPYLSSSMKRGYQEPLMRPIDFDHKIDRFLGLKQCI
;
A
#
# COMPACT_ATOMS: atom_id res chain seq x y z
N MET A 1 37.43 4.44 -36.26
CA MET A 1 36.34 4.77 -35.31
C MET A 1 35.22 5.34 -36.18
N SER A 2 34.03 4.77 -36.39
CA SER A 2 33.15 3.99 -35.52
C SER A 2 32.22 3.09 -36.37
N CYS A 3 32.57 1.83 -36.62
CA CYS A 3 31.65 0.80 -37.16
C CYS A 3 30.82 0.12 -36.04
N VAL A 4 30.37 0.89 -35.04
CA VAL A 4 29.83 0.34 -33.77
C VAL A 4 28.30 0.34 -33.73
N SER A 5 27.59 0.84 -34.75
CA SER A 5 26.16 1.17 -34.61
C SER A 5 25.14 0.25 -35.27
N SER A 6 25.48 -0.97 -35.72
CA SER A 6 24.53 -1.75 -36.55
C SER A 6 24.22 -3.16 -36.05
N LEU A 7 24.91 -3.65 -35.01
CA LEU A 7 24.55 -4.86 -34.27
C LEU A 7 23.99 -4.48 -32.89
N GLN A 8 22.96 -3.63 -32.89
CA GLN A 8 22.08 -3.41 -31.73
C GLN A 8 20.97 -4.48 -31.67
N LEU A 9 21.29 -5.72 -32.01
CA LEU A 9 20.39 -6.83 -31.75
C LEU A 9 20.59 -7.28 -30.30
N ALA A 10 19.69 -6.78 -29.44
CA ALA A 10 19.40 -7.31 -28.10
C ALA A 10 20.58 -7.39 -27.10
N ARG A 11 21.53 -6.45 -27.17
CA ARG A 11 22.53 -6.27 -26.09
C ARG A 11 21.98 -5.54 -24.85
N ASN A 12 20.89 -4.78 -25.00
CA ASN A 12 20.28 -4.06 -23.88
C ASN A 12 19.16 -4.90 -23.25
N PRO A 13 19.17 -5.12 -21.92
CA PRO A 13 18.05 -5.74 -21.21
C PRO A 13 16.76 -4.96 -21.47
N GLY A 14 15.68 -5.63 -21.87
CA GLY A 14 14.40 -4.98 -22.18
C GLY A 14 14.29 -4.34 -23.58
N ALA A 15 15.24 -4.61 -24.49
CA ALA A 15 15.14 -4.17 -25.87
C ALA A 15 14.03 -4.92 -26.62
N VAL A 16 12.87 -4.27 -26.79
CA VAL A 16 11.89 -4.64 -27.80
C VAL A 16 12.45 -4.23 -29.15
N LEU A 17 12.52 -5.16 -30.10
CA LEU A 17 13.10 -4.92 -31.42
C LEU A 17 12.46 -3.67 -32.04
N PRO A 18 13.23 -2.62 -32.39
CA PRO A 18 12.66 -1.44 -33.02
C PRO A 18 11.98 -1.83 -34.35
N PRO A 19 10.96 -1.08 -34.78
CA PRO A 19 10.29 -1.39 -36.02
C PRO A 19 11.27 -1.31 -37.18
N GLN A 20 11.37 -2.40 -37.94
CA GLN A 20 11.97 -2.38 -39.28
C GLN A 20 11.20 -1.35 -40.13
N GLN A 21 11.92 -0.37 -40.69
CA GLN A 21 11.35 0.48 -41.72
C GLN A 21 11.11 -0.39 -42.96
N ARG A 22 9.97 -0.23 -43.64
CA ARG A 22 9.58 -1.10 -44.78
C ARG A 22 10.51 -0.97 -46.00
N ASP A 23 11.41 0.01 -45.99
CA ASP A 23 12.28 0.38 -47.12
C ASP A 23 13.77 0.02 -46.90
N GLU A 24 14.15 -0.64 -45.80
CA GLU A 24 15.55 -1.07 -45.59
C GLU A 24 15.80 -2.46 -46.21
N GLU A 25 16.67 -2.52 -47.24
CA GLU A 25 17.14 -3.78 -47.85
C GLU A 25 17.88 -4.64 -46.81
N LEU A 26 17.20 -5.66 -46.30
CA LEU A 26 17.80 -6.61 -45.37
C LEU A 26 18.90 -7.42 -46.07
N SER A 27 20.07 -7.49 -45.43
CA SER A 27 21.20 -8.29 -45.88
C SER A 27 21.37 -9.54 -45.01
N PRO A 28 20.68 -10.66 -45.30
CA PRO A 28 20.75 -11.87 -44.49
C PRO A 28 22.08 -12.61 -44.66
N VAL A 29 22.58 -13.20 -43.57
CA VAL A 29 23.80 -14.03 -43.55
C VAL A 29 23.55 -15.30 -42.76
N ILE A 30 23.99 -16.44 -43.28
CA ILE A 30 23.96 -17.72 -42.56
C ILE A 30 25.32 -17.92 -41.90
N TYR A 31 25.34 -18.16 -40.59
CA TYR A 31 26.55 -18.50 -39.87
C TYR A 31 26.24 -19.56 -38.80
N GLY A 32 26.83 -20.74 -38.95
CA GLY A 32 26.48 -21.92 -38.15
C GLY A 32 25.00 -22.32 -38.35
N PRO A 33 24.25 -22.65 -37.27
CA PRO A 33 22.84 -23.04 -37.37
C PRO A 33 21.86 -21.85 -37.36
N ARG A 34 22.34 -20.60 -37.51
CA ARG A 34 21.52 -19.39 -37.33
C ARG A 34 21.56 -18.49 -38.58
N ILE A 35 20.46 -17.79 -38.82
CA ILE A 35 20.33 -16.75 -39.84
C ILE A 35 20.38 -15.39 -39.13
N TYR A 36 21.27 -14.52 -39.59
CA TYR A 36 21.47 -13.16 -39.07
C TYR A 36 20.91 -12.16 -40.08
N TYR A 37 20.00 -11.30 -39.63
CA TYR A 37 19.45 -10.20 -40.42
C TYR A 37 20.19 -8.92 -40.05
N LEU A 38 20.94 -8.35 -41.00
CA LEU A 38 21.79 -7.19 -40.78
C LEU A 38 21.17 -5.97 -41.45
N ALA A 39 21.31 -4.82 -40.78
CA ALA A 39 20.64 -3.58 -41.16
C ALA A 39 21.19 -2.93 -42.45
N SER A 40 22.39 -3.32 -42.90
CA SER A 40 22.98 -2.81 -44.16
C SER A 40 23.98 -3.79 -44.75
N GLN A 41 24.38 -3.56 -46.00
CA GLN A 41 25.39 -4.37 -46.67
C GLN A 41 26.77 -4.21 -46.01
N GLU A 42 27.13 -3.02 -45.53
CA GLU A 42 28.38 -2.80 -44.79
C GLU A 42 28.41 -3.55 -43.46
N ALA A 43 27.25 -3.63 -42.77
CA ALA A 43 27.12 -4.42 -41.56
C ALA A 43 27.28 -5.93 -41.83
N ARG A 44 26.79 -6.39 -42.99
CA ARG A 44 27.03 -7.74 -43.51
C ARG A 44 28.49 -8.01 -43.79
N ASP A 45 29.19 -7.11 -44.47
CA ASP A 45 30.60 -7.30 -44.79
C ASP A 45 31.46 -7.29 -43.52
N CYS A 46 31.17 -6.40 -42.56
CA CYS A 46 31.81 -6.40 -41.26
C CYS A 46 31.54 -7.69 -40.46
N PHE A 47 30.31 -8.20 -40.49
CA PHE A 47 29.94 -9.44 -39.82
C PHE A 47 30.64 -10.65 -40.47
N MET A 48 30.67 -10.73 -41.80
CA MET A 48 31.37 -11.78 -42.53
C MET A 48 32.88 -11.74 -42.32
N ALA A 49 33.47 -10.55 -42.16
CA ALA A 49 34.90 -10.40 -41.90
C ALA A 49 35.33 -10.90 -40.51
N ASN A 50 34.47 -10.81 -39.51
CA ASN A 50 34.74 -11.37 -38.17
C ASN A 50 33.44 -11.76 -37.44
N PRO A 51 32.83 -12.91 -37.79
CA PRO A 51 31.56 -13.33 -37.19
C PRO A 51 31.66 -13.61 -35.69
N GLU A 52 32.81 -14.12 -35.23
CA GLU A 52 33.04 -14.48 -33.83
C GLU A 52 32.92 -13.26 -32.90
N LYS A 53 33.38 -12.08 -33.32
CA LYS A 53 33.24 -10.83 -32.57
C LYS A 53 31.79 -10.48 -32.21
N TYR A 54 30.84 -10.90 -33.04
CA TYR A 54 29.44 -10.57 -32.91
C TYR A 54 28.59 -11.73 -32.35
N THR A 55 29.13 -12.95 -32.40
CA THR A 55 28.43 -14.18 -31.97
C THR A 55 28.95 -14.78 -30.66
N SER A 56 30.14 -14.36 -30.19
CA SER A 56 30.75 -14.76 -28.91
C SER A 56 30.08 -14.15 -27.66
N GLY A 57 29.12 -13.25 -27.84
CA GLY A 57 28.33 -12.69 -26.74
C GLY A 57 27.23 -13.65 -26.25
N PRO A 58 26.63 -13.39 -25.07
CA PRO A 58 25.45 -14.11 -24.62
C PRO A 58 24.36 -14.01 -25.69
N SER A 59 23.67 -15.12 -25.95
CA SER A 59 22.56 -15.14 -26.90
C SER A 59 21.54 -14.06 -26.51
N PRO A 60 20.97 -13.32 -27.48
CA PRO A 60 19.96 -12.33 -27.19
C PRO A 60 18.81 -12.99 -26.42
N GLY A 61 18.37 -12.34 -25.34
CA GLY A 61 17.27 -12.84 -24.53
C GLY A 61 15.97 -13.00 -25.34
N PRO A 62 14.99 -13.77 -24.86
CA PRO A 62 13.75 -13.99 -25.58
C PRO A 62 13.08 -12.66 -25.91
N ALA A 63 12.61 -12.52 -27.15
CA ALA A 63 11.84 -11.36 -27.57
C ALA A 63 10.45 -11.41 -26.91
N VAL A 64 10.12 -10.38 -26.13
CA VAL A 64 8.82 -10.27 -25.47
C VAL A 64 7.97 -9.20 -26.18
N PRO A 65 6.83 -9.57 -26.79
CA PRO A 65 5.95 -8.61 -27.45
C PRO A 65 5.24 -7.72 -26.42
N ILE A 66 5.07 -6.42 -26.73
CA ILE A 66 4.37 -5.48 -25.86
C ILE A 66 2.86 -5.70 -26.01
N ARG A 67 2.18 -6.12 -24.93
CA ARG A 67 0.71 -6.25 -24.92
C ARG A 67 0.13 -5.30 -23.89
N LEU A 68 -0.40 -4.17 -24.35
CA LEU A 68 -0.80 -3.08 -23.47
C LEU A 68 -2.20 -2.58 -23.82
N ALA A 69 -2.98 -2.13 -22.84
CA ALA A 69 -4.21 -1.39 -23.05
C ALA A 69 -4.11 0.02 -22.45
N LEU A 70 -4.54 1.03 -23.20
CA LEU A 70 -4.68 2.40 -22.73
C LEU A 70 -6.16 2.72 -22.56
N VAL A 71 -6.55 3.01 -21.33
CA VAL A 71 -7.91 3.42 -20.98
C VAL A 71 -7.90 4.81 -20.35
N GLY A 72 -9.00 5.53 -20.45
CA GLY A 72 -9.09 6.87 -19.89
C GLY A 72 -10.30 7.64 -20.42
N PRO A 73 -10.70 8.72 -19.73
CA PRO A 73 -11.74 9.64 -20.19
C PRO A 73 -11.47 10.14 -21.62
N PRO A 74 -12.49 10.67 -22.32
CA PRO A 74 -12.25 11.30 -23.62
C PRO A 74 -11.25 12.46 -23.48
N LYS A 75 -10.49 12.75 -24.55
CA LYS A 75 -9.46 13.81 -24.59
C LYS A 75 -8.32 13.66 -23.54
N SER A 76 -8.15 12.48 -22.93
CA SER A 76 -7.02 12.21 -22.03
C SER A 76 -5.65 12.15 -22.73
N GLY A 77 -5.62 11.96 -24.06
CA GLY A 77 -4.36 11.80 -24.84
C GLY A 77 -3.96 10.34 -25.09
N LYS A 78 -4.81 9.37 -24.72
CA LYS A 78 -4.56 7.92 -24.91
C LYS A 78 -4.17 7.54 -26.33
N THR A 79 -4.89 8.02 -27.34
CA THR A 79 -4.62 7.70 -28.75
C THR A 79 -3.24 8.19 -29.19
N THR A 80 -2.87 9.41 -28.82
CA THR A 80 -1.56 9.98 -29.12
C THR A 80 -0.42 9.17 -28.48
N VAL A 81 -0.61 8.73 -27.23
CA VAL A 81 0.38 7.88 -26.54
C VAL A 81 0.46 6.50 -27.20
N ALA A 82 -0.67 5.88 -27.55
CA ALA A 82 -0.70 4.61 -28.27
C ALA A 82 0.02 4.70 -29.63
N GLU A 83 -0.24 5.75 -30.41
CA GLU A 83 0.42 5.97 -31.71
C GLU A 83 1.92 6.15 -31.57
N ASN A 84 2.37 6.93 -30.59
CA ASN A 84 3.79 7.10 -30.30
C ASN A 84 4.45 5.77 -29.89
N LEU A 85 3.75 4.95 -29.09
CA LEU A 85 4.25 3.64 -28.65
C LEU A 85 4.39 2.67 -29.83
N CYS A 86 3.36 2.62 -30.68
CA CYS A 86 3.35 1.80 -31.89
C CYS A 86 4.42 2.24 -32.88
N ARG A 87 4.60 3.55 -33.09
CA ARG A 87 5.67 4.09 -33.95
C ARG A 87 7.06 3.74 -33.43
N LYS A 88 7.27 3.74 -32.10
CA LYS A 88 8.57 3.49 -31.49
C LYS A 88 8.95 2.02 -31.45
N TYR A 89 7.99 1.13 -31.19
CA TYR A 89 8.24 -0.30 -30.94
C TYR A 89 7.69 -1.21 -32.04
N GLY A 90 6.99 -0.66 -33.04
CA GLY A 90 6.45 -1.43 -34.15
C GLY A 90 5.30 -2.35 -33.78
N CYS A 91 4.70 -2.19 -32.59
CA CYS A 91 3.47 -2.87 -32.21
C CYS A 91 2.27 -2.30 -32.96
N LEU A 92 1.19 -3.08 -33.03
CA LEU A 92 -0.02 -2.67 -33.74
C LEU A 92 -0.96 -1.90 -32.82
N ARG A 93 -1.41 -0.70 -33.24
CA ARG A 93 -2.48 0.04 -32.55
C ARG A 93 -3.83 -0.55 -32.96
N LEU A 94 -4.59 -1.02 -31.98
CA LEU A 94 -5.92 -1.57 -32.20
C LEU A 94 -6.95 -0.80 -31.38
N SER A 95 -7.78 -0.01 -32.06
CA SER A 95 -9.10 0.39 -31.55
C SER A 95 -10.15 -0.55 -32.16
N ILE A 96 -11.34 -0.64 -31.56
CA ILE A 96 -12.41 -1.48 -32.15
C ILE A 96 -12.79 -1.04 -33.56
N GLY A 97 -12.87 0.28 -33.80
CA GLY A 97 -13.11 0.79 -35.15
C GLY A 97 -12.01 0.39 -36.14
N GLU A 98 -10.75 0.39 -35.69
CA GLU A 98 -9.62 -0.03 -36.52
C GLU A 98 -9.63 -1.54 -36.77
N ALA A 99 -9.93 -2.35 -35.75
CA ALA A 99 -10.04 -3.81 -35.87
C ALA A 99 -11.15 -4.20 -36.86
N MET A 100 -12.34 -3.61 -36.74
CA MET A 100 -13.44 -3.84 -37.69
C MET A 100 -13.05 -3.45 -39.11
N ARG A 101 -12.45 -2.26 -39.32
CA ARG A 101 -12.00 -1.83 -40.65
C ARG A 101 -10.95 -2.76 -41.24
N ARG A 102 -10.02 -3.27 -40.42
CA ARG A 102 -9.02 -4.25 -40.85
C ARG A 102 -9.65 -5.55 -41.30
N VAL A 103 -10.58 -6.10 -40.52
CA VAL A 103 -11.28 -7.34 -40.87
C VAL A 103 -12.08 -7.17 -42.16
N ILE A 104 -12.80 -6.06 -42.31
CA ILE A 104 -13.56 -5.76 -43.54
C ILE A 104 -12.63 -5.64 -44.76
N ALA A 105 -11.47 -5.00 -44.60
CA ALA A 105 -10.51 -4.81 -45.69
C ALA A 105 -9.73 -6.08 -46.06
N GLN A 106 -9.34 -6.88 -45.06
CA GLN A 106 -8.53 -8.09 -45.26
C GLN A 106 -9.37 -9.32 -45.64
N PHE A 107 -10.58 -9.43 -45.08
CA PHE A 107 -11.47 -10.58 -45.23
C PHE A 107 -12.87 -10.16 -45.69
N PRO A 108 -13.02 -9.54 -46.88
CA PRO A 108 -14.27 -8.94 -47.35
C PRO A 108 -15.42 -9.95 -47.49
N HIS A 109 -15.12 -11.24 -47.69
CA HIS A 109 -16.12 -12.30 -47.90
C HIS A 109 -16.32 -13.21 -46.68
N SER A 110 -15.78 -12.83 -45.52
CA SER A 110 -16.00 -13.60 -44.28
C SER A 110 -17.40 -13.37 -43.71
N GLU A 111 -17.95 -14.38 -43.04
CA GLU A 111 -19.25 -14.26 -42.35
C GLU A 111 -19.23 -13.11 -41.33
N LEU A 112 -18.11 -12.95 -40.60
CA LEU A 112 -17.91 -11.84 -39.68
C LEU A 112 -18.02 -10.48 -40.39
N THR A 113 -17.37 -10.32 -41.55
CA THR A 113 -17.49 -9.10 -42.36
C THR A 113 -18.92 -8.85 -42.82
N CYS A 114 -19.64 -9.88 -43.27
CA CYS A 114 -21.05 -9.76 -43.67
C CYS A 114 -21.92 -9.25 -42.50
N GLN A 115 -21.76 -9.82 -41.31
CA GLN A 115 -22.50 -9.40 -40.12
C GLN A 115 -22.14 -7.97 -39.69
N LEU A 116 -20.85 -7.62 -39.69
CA LEU A 116 -20.38 -6.26 -39.41
C LEU A 116 -20.95 -5.25 -40.41
N GLN A 117 -20.89 -5.55 -41.71
CA GLN A 117 -21.41 -4.69 -42.76
C GLN A 117 -22.93 -4.54 -42.67
N ALA A 118 -23.67 -5.60 -42.36
CA ALA A 118 -25.12 -5.53 -42.19
C ALA A 118 -25.52 -4.51 -41.11
N HIS A 119 -24.88 -4.56 -39.95
CA HIS A 119 -25.11 -3.58 -38.88
C HIS A 119 -24.69 -2.16 -39.27
N LEU A 120 -23.50 -2.02 -39.87
CA LEU A 120 -22.98 -0.70 -40.27
C LEU A 120 -23.82 -0.04 -41.38
N GLN A 121 -24.31 -0.82 -42.35
CA GLN A 121 -25.18 -0.34 -43.42
C GLN A 121 -26.59 0.00 -42.93
N ALA A 122 -27.08 -0.71 -41.90
CA ALA A 122 -28.33 -0.39 -41.23
C ALA A 122 -28.25 0.86 -40.33
N GLY A 123 -27.03 1.34 -40.01
CA GLY A 123 -26.80 2.44 -39.07
C GLY A 123 -26.88 2.02 -37.60
N ASP A 124 -26.85 0.72 -37.32
CA ASP A 124 -26.94 0.15 -35.98
C ASP A 124 -25.58 0.13 -35.27
N THR A 125 -25.62 0.12 -33.93
CA THR A 125 -24.42 -0.12 -33.13
C THR A 125 -24.04 -1.60 -33.23
N VAL A 126 -22.80 -1.87 -33.65
CA VAL A 126 -22.26 -3.23 -33.71
C VAL A 126 -22.20 -3.85 -32.30
N PRO A 127 -22.73 -5.07 -32.10
CA PRO A 127 -22.66 -5.78 -30.83
C PRO A 127 -21.22 -5.98 -30.32
N ASP A 128 -21.02 -5.93 -29.01
CA ASP A 128 -19.70 -6.11 -28.36
C ASP A 128 -19.07 -7.47 -28.72
N GLU A 129 -19.89 -8.52 -28.93
CA GLU A 129 -19.45 -9.86 -29.34
C GLU A 129 -18.75 -9.85 -30.70
N LEU A 130 -19.35 -9.21 -31.71
CA LEU A 130 -18.74 -9.06 -33.04
C LEU A 130 -17.49 -8.17 -32.98
N CYS A 131 -17.48 -7.16 -32.12
CA CYS A 131 -16.32 -6.31 -31.90
C CYS A 131 -15.12 -7.10 -31.34
N VAL A 132 -15.37 -7.98 -30.36
CA VAL A 132 -14.32 -8.85 -29.80
C VAL A 132 -13.85 -9.89 -30.81
N LEU A 133 -14.74 -10.47 -31.63
CA LEU A 133 -14.34 -11.36 -32.72
C LEU A 133 -13.47 -10.64 -33.77
N ALA A 134 -13.82 -9.40 -34.12
CA ALA A 134 -13.00 -8.60 -35.03
C ALA A 134 -11.62 -8.28 -34.44
N LEU A 135 -11.57 -8.03 -33.13
CA LEU A 135 -10.32 -7.85 -32.41
C LEU A 135 -9.48 -9.13 -32.39
N ASP A 136 -10.08 -10.27 -32.06
CA ASP A 136 -9.45 -11.60 -32.02
C ASP A 136 -8.83 -11.94 -33.39
N CYS A 137 -9.59 -11.74 -34.47
CA CYS A 137 -9.08 -11.89 -35.84
C CYS A 137 -7.90 -10.96 -36.14
N SER A 138 -7.96 -9.70 -35.70
CA SER A 138 -6.86 -8.73 -35.90
C SER A 138 -5.60 -9.08 -35.09
N LEU A 139 -5.74 -9.82 -33.98
CA LEU A 139 -4.61 -10.25 -33.15
C LEU A 139 -3.84 -11.42 -33.76
N LEU A 140 -4.40 -12.11 -34.76
CA LEU A 140 -3.70 -13.16 -35.52
C LEU A 140 -2.63 -12.60 -36.47
N ASP A 141 -2.58 -11.28 -36.66
CA ASP A 141 -1.55 -10.62 -37.46
C ASP A 141 -0.13 -10.96 -36.92
N VAL A 142 0.80 -11.24 -37.84
CA VAL A 142 2.20 -11.54 -37.50
C VAL A 142 2.85 -10.41 -36.69
N GLN A 143 2.47 -9.15 -36.92
CA GLN A 143 2.93 -8.00 -36.14
C GLN A 143 2.47 -8.08 -34.69
N CYS A 144 1.21 -8.45 -34.45
CA CYS A 144 0.67 -8.63 -33.10
C CYS A 144 1.38 -9.76 -32.35
N THR A 145 1.70 -10.86 -33.05
CA THR A 145 2.39 -11.99 -32.43
C THR A 145 3.86 -11.69 -32.12
N THR A 146 4.56 -11.02 -33.03
CA THR A 146 6.02 -10.79 -32.92
C THR A 146 6.39 -9.54 -32.13
N ARG A 147 5.64 -8.44 -32.28
CA ARG A 147 5.92 -7.13 -31.66
C ARG A 147 4.89 -6.73 -30.62
N GLY A 148 3.70 -7.34 -30.67
CA GLY A 148 2.62 -7.06 -29.75
C GLY A 148 1.64 -6.01 -30.27
N TYR A 149 0.77 -5.55 -29.38
CA TYR A 149 -0.34 -4.65 -29.70
C TYR A 149 -0.62 -3.68 -28.56
N VAL A 150 -1.24 -2.56 -28.91
CA VAL A 150 -1.76 -1.56 -27.97
C VAL A 150 -3.26 -1.41 -28.20
N LEU A 151 -4.07 -1.82 -27.23
CA LEU A 151 -5.52 -1.58 -27.24
C LEU A 151 -5.78 -0.12 -26.88
N ASP A 152 -6.39 0.63 -27.80
CA ASP A 152 -6.72 2.04 -27.61
C ASP A 152 -8.20 2.18 -27.19
N GLY A 153 -8.40 2.42 -25.90
CA GLY A 153 -9.71 2.73 -25.33
C GLY A 153 -10.61 1.54 -25.03
N TRP A 154 -10.07 0.32 -24.86
CA TRP A 154 -10.83 -0.89 -24.52
C TRP A 154 -10.10 -1.76 -23.48
N PRO A 155 -10.83 -2.50 -22.61
CA PRO A 155 -12.29 -2.52 -22.45
C PRO A 155 -12.84 -1.33 -21.65
N LEU A 156 -14.11 -0.97 -21.88
CA LEU A 156 -14.81 0.13 -21.18
C LEU A 156 -15.96 -0.34 -20.29
N THR A 157 -16.48 -1.55 -20.51
CA THR A 157 -17.59 -2.13 -19.76
C THR A 157 -17.25 -3.51 -19.23
N LYS A 158 -17.98 -3.96 -18.21
CA LYS A 158 -17.83 -5.32 -17.68
C LYS A 158 -18.16 -6.38 -18.72
N THR A 159 -19.17 -6.17 -19.56
CA THR A 159 -19.52 -7.12 -20.64
C THR A 159 -18.35 -7.32 -21.61
N GLN A 160 -17.69 -6.23 -22.00
CA GLN A 160 -16.52 -6.27 -22.87
C GLN A 160 -15.35 -7.01 -22.21
N LEU A 161 -15.13 -6.77 -20.93
CA LEU A 161 -14.14 -7.48 -20.13
C LEU A 161 -14.39 -9.00 -20.08
N ASP A 162 -15.65 -9.40 -19.82
CA ASP A 162 -16.04 -10.81 -19.75
C ASP A 162 -15.81 -11.49 -21.12
N LEU A 163 -16.12 -10.80 -22.22
CA LEU A 163 -15.85 -11.27 -23.58
C LEU A 163 -14.35 -11.39 -23.90
N LEU A 164 -13.54 -10.39 -23.55
CA LEU A 164 -12.08 -10.46 -23.72
C LEU A 164 -11.48 -11.65 -22.94
N THR A 165 -11.96 -11.89 -21.72
CA THR A 165 -11.55 -13.01 -20.88
C THR A 165 -11.94 -14.34 -21.53
N LYS A 166 -13.17 -14.46 -22.06
CA LYS A 166 -13.65 -15.65 -22.78
C LYS A 166 -12.77 -15.98 -23.99
N HIS A 167 -12.34 -14.95 -24.74
CA HIS A 167 -11.44 -15.09 -25.88
C HIS A 167 -9.94 -15.14 -25.51
N ARG A 168 -9.61 -15.12 -24.20
CA ARG A 168 -8.22 -15.14 -23.69
C ARG A 168 -7.37 -13.96 -24.18
N ILE A 169 -8.00 -12.83 -24.49
CA ILE A 169 -7.33 -11.59 -24.87
C ILE A 169 -7.06 -10.77 -23.60
N ILE A 170 -5.89 -10.97 -22.99
CA ILE A 170 -5.53 -10.33 -21.72
C ILE A 170 -4.31 -9.45 -21.95
N PRO A 171 -4.46 -8.11 -21.91
CA PRO A 171 -3.32 -7.19 -21.92
C PRO A 171 -2.42 -7.45 -20.71
N VAL A 172 -1.10 -7.40 -20.93
CA VAL A 172 -0.12 -7.57 -19.85
C VAL A 172 -0.10 -6.33 -18.95
N ILE A 173 -0.33 -5.15 -19.51
CA ILE A 173 -0.47 -3.92 -18.72
C ILE A 173 -1.72 -3.18 -19.16
N ILE A 174 -2.45 -2.64 -18.19
CA ILE A 174 -3.52 -1.67 -18.44
C ILE A 174 -3.14 -0.36 -17.79
N VAL A 175 -3.01 0.68 -18.59
CA VAL A 175 -2.71 2.03 -18.11
C VAL A 175 -3.97 2.88 -18.21
N GLU A 176 -4.46 3.33 -17.06
CA GLU A 176 -5.53 4.29 -16.93
C GLU A 176 -4.97 5.71 -16.87
N MET A 177 -5.27 6.51 -17.89
CA MET A 177 -4.95 7.93 -17.91
C MET A 177 -6.03 8.72 -17.17
N GLN A 178 -5.65 9.39 -16.09
CA GLN A 178 -6.54 10.22 -15.28
C GLN A 178 -6.44 11.68 -15.68
N ILE A 179 -7.58 12.35 -15.83
CA ILE A 179 -7.69 13.75 -16.19
C ILE A 179 -8.96 14.34 -15.55
N SER A 180 -8.90 15.58 -15.07
CA SER A 180 -10.07 16.30 -14.59
C SER A 180 -11.05 16.65 -15.73
N LYS A 181 -12.31 16.88 -15.38
CA LYS A 181 -13.33 17.30 -16.35
C LYS A 181 -12.99 18.65 -16.98
N ASP A 182 -12.37 19.55 -16.21
CA ASP A 182 -12.00 20.88 -16.69
C ASP A 182 -10.88 20.81 -17.73
N GLU A 183 -9.83 20.04 -17.47
CA GLU A 183 -8.73 19.85 -18.42
C GLU A 183 -9.19 19.08 -19.68
N MET A 184 -10.11 18.12 -19.53
CA MET A 184 -10.76 17.46 -20.66
C MET A 184 -11.48 18.46 -21.59
N LEU A 185 -12.28 19.37 -21.02
CA LEU A 185 -13.01 20.39 -21.79
C LEU A 185 -12.05 21.42 -22.40
N ARG A 186 -11.02 21.83 -21.66
CA ARG A 186 -9.97 22.73 -22.15
C ARG A 186 -9.25 22.15 -23.38
N ARG A 187 -8.88 20.86 -23.33
CA ARG A 187 -8.27 20.16 -24.47
C ARG A 187 -9.21 20.05 -25.66
N ALA A 188 -10.49 19.77 -25.42
CA ALA A 188 -11.49 19.72 -26.49
C ALA A 188 -11.65 21.06 -27.21
N GLN A 189 -11.61 22.19 -26.49
CA GLN A 189 -11.68 23.53 -27.06
C GLN A 189 -10.41 23.92 -27.83
N ALA A 190 -9.24 23.48 -27.35
CA ALA A 190 -7.95 23.77 -27.97
C ALA A 190 -7.69 22.91 -29.22
N GLU A 191 -8.39 21.80 -29.40
CA GLU A 191 -8.26 20.91 -30.55
C GLU A 191 -8.76 21.62 -31.81
N LYS A 192 -7.82 21.99 -32.68
CA LYS A 192 -8.15 22.51 -34.01
C LYS A 192 -8.81 21.38 -34.79
N VAL A 193 -10.10 21.54 -35.09
CA VAL A 193 -10.82 20.62 -35.98
C VAL A 193 -10.11 20.67 -37.34
N SER A 194 -9.55 19.55 -37.78
CA SER A 194 -9.06 19.41 -39.14
C SER A 194 -10.23 19.65 -40.09
N ILE A 195 -10.11 20.66 -40.97
CA ILE A 195 -11.16 21.13 -41.89
C ILE A 195 -11.59 20.03 -42.90
N ASP A 196 -10.81 18.95 -42.99
CA ASP A 196 -10.92 17.88 -43.99
C ASP A 196 -11.75 16.67 -43.53
N ARG A 197 -12.87 16.87 -42.81
CA ARG A 197 -13.74 15.76 -42.36
C ARG A 197 -15.13 15.85 -42.97
N ASP A 198 -15.55 14.78 -43.65
CA ASP A 198 -16.85 14.67 -44.33
C ASP A 198 -18.07 14.59 -43.39
N TYR A 199 -17.87 14.59 -42.07
CA TYR A 199 -18.96 14.39 -41.09
C TYR A 199 -18.75 15.17 -39.78
N PRO A 200 -19.85 15.63 -39.14
CA PRO A 200 -19.80 16.36 -37.88
C PRO A 200 -19.31 15.46 -36.73
N VAL A 201 -18.38 16.00 -35.93
CA VAL A 201 -17.83 15.28 -34.77
C VAL A 201 -18.66 15.58 -33.51
N HIS A 202 -19.06 14.53 -32.79
CA HIS A 202 -19.78 14.63 -31.51
C HIS A 202 -18.86 15.03 -30.34
N ASP A 203 -18.24 16.21 -30.44
CA ASP A 203 -17.23 16.72 -29.50
C ASP A 203 -17.72 17.93 -28.68
N SER A 204 -19.03 18.19 -28.66
CA SER A 204 -19.59 19.25 -27.82
C SER A 204 -19.35 18.97 -26.33
N ALA A 205 -19.21 20.03 -25.53
CA ALA A 205 -18.94 19.94 -24.09
C ALA A 205 -19.94 19.02 -23.36
N ASN A 206 -21.23 19.12 -23.72
CA ASN A 206 -22.29 18.29 -23.15
C ASN A 206 -22.06 16.81 -23.45
N ILE A 207 -21.75 16.46 -24.70
CA ILE A 207 -21.52 15.06 -25.09
C ILE A 207 -20.27 14.50 -24.40
N LEU A 208 -19.19 15.27 -24.32
CA LEU A 208 -17.97 14.87 -23.63
C LEU A 208 -18.20 14.61 -22.15
N LEU A 209 -19.02 15.44 -21.49
CA LEU A 209 -19.39 15.25 -20.10
C LEU A 209 -20.23 13.98 -19.89
N VAL A 210 -21.21 13.69 -20.78
CA VAL A 210 -21.97 12.44 -20.74
C VAL A 210 -21.06 11.23 -20.91
N ARG A 211 -20.13 11.27 -21.88
CA ARG A 211 -19.16 10.20 -22.12
C ARG A 211 -18.24 9.98 -20.91
N SER A 212 -17.74 11.05 -20.31
CA SER A 212 -16.90 11.00 -19.11
C SER A 212 -17.63 10.39 -17.91
N ASN A 213 -18.88 10.80 -17.68
CA ASN A 213 -19.70 10.23 -16.60
C ASN A 213 -20.02 8.74 -16.84
N LYS A 214 -20.29 8.34 -18.10
CA LYS A 214 -20.51 6.93 -18.45
C LYS A 214 -19.25 6.10 -18.22
N TYR A 215 -18.09 6.61 -18.64
CA TYR A 215 -16.78 6.00 -18.40
C TYR A 215 -16.56 5.77 -16.90
N GLN A 216 -16.71 6.80 -16.07
CA GLN A 216 -16.42 6.72 -14.65
C GLN A 216 -17.31 5.70 -13.91
N LYS A 217 -18.60 5.60 -14.28
CA LYS A 217 -19.52 4.62 -13.70
C LYS A 217 -19.15 3.16 -13.99
N GLN A 218 -18.62 2.88 -15.18
CA GLN A 218 -18.30 1.51 -15.60
C GLN A 218 -16.88 1.11 -15.23
N MET A 219 -15.96 2.08 -15.24
CA MET A 219 -14.54 1.81 -15.09
C MET A 219 -14.16 1.25 -13.72
N GLU A 220 -14.87 1.64 -12.66
CA GLU A 220 -14.60 1.13 -11.31
C GLU A 220 -14.67 -0.41 -11.26
N ARG A 221 -15.70 -0.99 -11.89
CA ARG A 221 -15.90 -2.45 -11.92
C ARG A 221 -14.84 -3.16 -12.74
N VAL A 222 -14.41 -2.55 -13.85
CA VAL A 222 -13.35 -3.09 -14.71
C VAL A 222 -12.01 -3.04 -13.98
N ARG A 223 -11.72 -1.92 -13.31
CA ARG A 223 -10.51 -1.72 -12.50
C ARG A 223 -10.43 -2.74 -11.37
N GLU A 224 -11.49 -2.88 -10.57
CA GLU A 224 -11.54 -3.82 -9.45
C GLU A 224 -11.27 -5.26 -9.92
N TRP A 225 -11.85 -5.66 -11.05
CA TRP A 225 -11.61 -6.99 -11.61
C TRP A 225 -10.15 -7.20 -12.04
N TYR A 226 -9.53 -6.28 -12.79
CA TYR A 226 -8.13 -6.45 -13.21
C TYR A 226 -7.16 -6.37 -12.02
N CYS A 227 -7.42 -5.49 -11.05
CA CYS A 227 -6.64 -5.41 -9.82
C CYS A 227 -6.67 -6.72 -9.03
N THR A 228 -7.84 -7.38 -8.95
CA THR A 228 -8.01 -8.64 -8.19
C THR A 228 -7.55 -9.88 -8.95
N GLN A 229 -7.81 -9.94 -10.26
CA GLN A 229 -7.53 -11.12 -11.08
C GLN A 229 -6.11 -11.14 -11.65
N HIS A 230 -5.55 -9.99 -12.06
CA HIS A 230 -4.28 -9.95 -12.80
C HIS A 230 -3.21 -9.06 -12.18
N HIS A 231 -3.57 -8.19 -11.24
CA HIS A 231 -2.65 -7.24 -10.59
C HIS A 231 -1.84 -6.39 -11.60
N ASN A 232 -2.47 -6.03 -12.73
CA ASN A 232 -1.81 -5.41 -13.89
C ASN A 232 -2.38 -4.02 -14.26
N TRP A 233 -3.13 -3.40 -13.34
CA TRP A 233 -3.70 -2.07 -13.51
C TRP A 233 -2.77 -0.98 -12.98
N LEU A 234 -2.49 0.02 -13.81
CA LEU A 234 -1.63 1.15 -13.47
C LEU A 234 -2.34 2.46 -13.79
N GLN A 235 -2.18 3.46 -12.93
CA GLN A 235 -2.77 4.78 -13.10
C GLN A 235 -1.68 5.80 -13.42
N VAL A 236 -1.91 6.63 -14.44
CA VAL A 236 -1.00 7.69 -14.86
C VAL A 236 -1.75 9.01 -14.87
N ASN A 237 -1.18 10.04 -14.25
CA ASN A 237 -1.73 11.38 -14.29
C ASN A 237 -1.53 11.98 -15.70
N GLY A 238 -2.63 12.10 -16.43
CA GLY A 238 -2.67 12.62 -17.80
C GLY A 238 -2.65 14.15 -17.89
N GLU A 239 -2.66 14.88 -16.77
CA GLU A 239 -2.60 16.35 -16.74
C GLU A 239 -1.17 16.90 -16.92
N HIS A 240 -0.15 16.05 -16.76
CA HIS A 240 1.23 16.41 -17.07
C HIS A 240 1.45 16.63 -18.58
N SER A 241 2.65 17.11 -18.93
CA SER A 241 3.02 17.33 -20.32
C SER A 241 2.97 16.03 -21.14
N GLN A 242 2.69 16.16 -22.44
CA GLN A 242 2.67 15.02 -23.37
C GLN A 242 3.96 14.19 -23.29
N TRP A 243 5.11 14.85 -23.12
CA TRP A 243 6.41 14.20 -22.99
C TRP A 243 6.55 13.39 -21.71
N TRP A 244 6.09 13.93 -20.58
CA TRP A 244 6.14 13.22 -19.30
C TRP A 244 5.25 11.97 -19.33
N VAL A 245 4.00 12.13 -19.81
CA VAL A 245 3.05 11.02 -19.93
C VAL A 245 3.60 9.94 -20.86
N TRP A 246 4.16 10.34 -22.01
CA TRP A 246 4.82 9.43 -22.94
C TRP A 246 5.96 8.66 -22.27
N GLU A 247 6.86 9.36 -21.57
CA GLU A 247 8.02 8.75 -20.92
C GLU A 247 7.60 7.75 -19.85
N GLU A 248 6.58 8.08 -19.05
CA GLU A 248 6.08 7.20 -17.99
C GLU A 248 5.45 5.93 -18.57
N VAL A 249 4.56 6.04 -19.57
CA VAL A 249 3.95 4.87 -20.22
C VAL A 249 5.01 4.01 -20.93
N LYS A 250 5.98 4.65 -21.59
CA LYS A 250 7.11 3.96 -22.21
C LYS A 250 7.91 3.18 -21.17
N LYS A 251 8.24 3.80 -20.04
CA LYS A 251 8.96 3.17 -18.92
C LYS A 251 8.20 1.95 -18.39
N LEU A 252 6.88 2.05 -18.22
CA LEU A 252 6.05 0.93 -17.78
C LEU A 252 6.09 -0.24 -18.77
N ALA A 253 5.92 0.04 -20.07
CA ALA A 253 5.96 -0.98 -21.12
C ALA A 253 7.32 -1.70 -21.16
N VAL A 254 8.43 -0.95 -21.12
CA VAL A 254 9.79 -1.51 -21.11
C VAL A 254 10.06 -2.31 -19.84
N THR A 255 9.63 -1.81 -18.68
CA THR A 255 9.84 -2.50 -17.38
C THR A 255 9.12 -3.84 -17.36
N SER A 256 7.88 -3.90 -17.83
CA SER A 256 7.11 -5.14 -17.91
C SER A 256 7.72 -6.14 -18.90
N ALA A 257 8.11 -5.68 -20.10
CA ALA A 257 8.79 -6.54 -21.07
C ALA A 257 10.10 -7.09 -20.50
N HIS A 258 10.86 -6.27 -19.77
CA HIS A 258 12.09 -6.68 -19.10
C HIS A 258 11.84 -7.72 -18.00
N GLN A 259 10.80 -7.54 -17.17
CA GLN A 259 10.42 -8.51 -16.13
C GLN A 259 10.09 -9.88 -16.72
N ILE A 260 9.29 -9.92 -17.79
CA ILE A 260 8.96 -11.17 -18.49
C ILE A 260 10.21 -11.79 -19.12
N GLN A 261 11.07 -10.99 -19.75
CA GLN A 261 12.31 -11.46 -20.34
C GLN A 261 13.24 -12.08 -19.29
N LEU A 262 13.37 -11.43 -18.12
CA LEU A 262 14.16 -11.93 -16.99
C LEU A 262 13.58 -13.22 -16.42
N TYR A 263 12.25 -13.31 -16.32
CA TYR A 263 11.58 -14.54 -15.91
C TYR A 263 11.90 -15.69 -16.87
N LEU A 264 11.67 -15.48 -18.17
CA LEU A 264 11.91 -16.51 -19.19
C LEU A 264 13.37 -16.97 -19.23
N SER A 265 14.32 -16.04 -19.11
CA SER A 265 15.75 -16.38 -19.14
C SER A 265 16.17 -17.20 -17.92
N ARG A 266 15.68 -16.84 -16.73
CA ARG A 266 15.98 -17.55 -15.48
C ARG A 266 15.37 -18.95 -15.47
N ILE A 267 14.11 -19.08 -15.87
CA ILE A 267 13.44 -20.39 -15.92
C ILE A 267 14.07 -21.32 -16.96
N THR A 268 14.42 -20.80 -18.15
CA THR A 268 15.13 -21.60 -19.18
C THR A 268 16.50 -22.06 -18.68
N SER A 269 17.15 -21.26 -17.82
CA SER A 269 18.42 -21.60 -17.18
C SER A 269 18.28 -22.47 -15.92
N GLY A 270 17.06 -22.91 -15.58
CA GLY A 270 16.78 -23.71 -14.38
C GLY A 270 16.85 -22.98 -13.04
N HIS A 271 16.94 -21.65 -13.04
CA HIS A 271 16.99 -20.82 -11.83
C HIS A 271 15.60 -20.37 -11.39
N ALA A 272 15.42 -20.08 -10.09
CA ALA A 272 14.17 -19.49 -9.61
C ALA A 272 13.95 -18.08 -10.18
N ALA A 273 12.70 -17.68 -10.43
CA ALA A 273 12.37 -16.38 -11.01
C ALA A 273 11.22 -15.69 -10.29
N ALA A 274 11.25 -14.36 -10.20
CA ALA A 274 10.19 -13.58 -9.59
C ALA A 274 8.92 -13.59 -10.46
N LEU A 275 7.75 -13.65 -9.81
CA LEU A 275 6.43 -13.68 -10.47
C LEU A 275 5.79 -12.30 -10.63
N GLN A 276 6.40 -11.26 -10.07
CA GLN A 276 5.89 -9.91 -10.13
C GLN A 276 5.75 -9.44 -11.59
N GLY A 277 4.56 -8.94 -11.95
CA GLY A 277 4.32 -8.36 -13.27
C GLY A 277 4.00 -9.36 -14.39
N LEU A 278 3.87 -10.65 -14.08
CA LEU A 278 3.57 -11.70 -15.08
C LEU A 278 2.07 -11.94 -15.34
N CYS A 279 1.18 -11.14 -14.73
CA CYS A 279 -0.28 -11.23 -14.89
C CYS A 279 -0.92 -12.57 -14.50
N ILE A 280 -0.29 -13.29 -13.56
CA ILE A 280 -0.75 -14.60 -13.08
C ILE A 280 -2.04 -14.44 -12.26
N THR A 281 -3.03 -15.28 -12.57
CA THR A 281 -4.30 -15.26 -11.84
C THR A 281 -4.22 -15.96 -10.50
N PRO A 282 -5.02 -15.59 -9.48
CA PRO A 282 -5.11 -16.33 -8.23
C PRO A 282 -5.42 -17.83 -8.45
N THR A 283 -6.27 -18.13 -9.43
CA THR A 283 -6.65 -19.52 -9.75
C THR A 283 -5.48 -20.33 -10.33
N GLU A 284 -4.70 -19.73 -11.23
CA GLU A 284 -3.47 -20.33 -11.75
C GLU A 284 -2.43 -20.49 -10.65
N PHE A 285 -2.31 -19.47 -9.79
CA PHE A 285 -1.38 -19.49 -8.68
C PHE A 285 -1.66 -20.66 -7.73
N SER A 286 -2.93 -20.88 -7.36
CA SER A 286 -3.34 -21.99 -6.51
C SER A 286 -3.12 -23.36 -7.14
N LYS A 287 -3.23 -23.49 -8.48
CA LYS A 287 -2.99 -24.77 -9.17
C LYS A 287 -1.53 -25.19 -9.17
N ARG A 288 -0.62 -24.22 -9.17
CA ARG A 288 0.84 -24.44 -9.19
C ARG A 288 1.47 -24.21 -7.82
N LEU A 289 0.67 -24.15 -6.76
CA LEU A 289 1.16 -23.89 -5.41
C LEU A 289 2.12 -24.98 -4.97
N GLY A 290 3.30 -24.59 -4.51
CA GLY A 290 4.32 -25.52 -4.04
C GLY A 290 3.96 -26.20 -2.71
N GLU A 291 4.84 -27.10 -2.27
CA GLU A 291 4.68 -27.91 -1.06
C GLU A 291 4.55 -27.08 0.23
N CYS A 292 5.11 -25.87 0.21
CA CYS A 292 5.04 -24.91 1.32
C CYS A 292 3.67 -24.22 1.43
N SER A 293 2.75 -24.49 0.51
CA SER A 293 1.43 -23.84 0.44
C SER A 293 1.56 -22.31 0.48
N HIS A 294 0.89 -21.63 1.41
CA HIS A 294 0.98 -20.19 1.61
C HIS A 294 2.06 -19.75 2.60
N TYR A 295 2.91 -20.65 3.10
CA TYR A 295 3.97 -20.32 4.04
C TYR A 295 5.29 -19.99 3.33
N CYS A 296 6.04 -19.05 3.92
CA CYS A 296 7.34 -18.64 3.40
C CYS A 296 8.40 -19.76 3.55
N PRO A 297 8.93 -20.33 2.45
CA PRO A 297 9.93 -21.40 2.51
C PRO A 297 11.21 -20.99 3.26
N VAL A 298 11.69 -19.76 3.02
CA VAL A 298 12.91 -19.24 3.62
C VAL A 298 12.77 -19.07 5.13
N SER A 299 11.63 -18.56 5.61
CA SER A 299 11.36 -18.46 7.04
C SER A 299 11.19 -19.85 7.68
N MET A 300 10.56 -20.79 6.97
CA MET A 300 10.39 -22.15 7.45
C MET A 300 11.71 -22.90 7.60
N ALA A 301 12.69 -22.63 6.73
CA ALA A 301 14.03 -23.19 6.87
C ALA A 301 14.72 -22.76 8.18
N GLN A 302 14.30 -21.64 8.79
CA GLN A 302 14.74 -21.17 10.11
C GLN A 302 13.77 -21.60 11.24
N ASN A 303 12.89 -22.57 10.97
CA ASN A 303 11.85 -23.06 11.87
C ASN A 303 10.87 -21.95 12.31
N VAL A 304 10.54 -21.02 11.39
CA VAL A 304 9.59 -19.92 11.61
C VAL A 304 8.45 -20.01 10.59
N LEU A 305 7.23 -20.15 11.09
CA LEU A 305 6.02 -20.21 10.27
C LEU A 305 5.51 -18.79 9.97
N VAL A 306 5.61 -18.34 8.72
CA VAL A 306 5.03 -17.06 8.29
C VAL A 306 3.98 -17.32 7.21
N ASP A 307 2.71 -17.19 7.60
CA ASP A 307 1.58 -17.32 6.69
C ASP A 307 1.44 -16.08 5.80
N CYS A 308 1.59 -16.27 4.49
CA CYS A 308 1.47 -15.23 3.46
C CYS A 308 0.10 -15.25 2.76
N SER A 309 -0.87 -16.02 3.24
CA SER A 309 -2.22 -16.13 2.65
C SER A 309 -2.94 -14.79 2.57
N LYS A 310 -2.80 -13.94 3.60
CA LYS A 310 -3.40 -12.60 3.67
C LYS A 310 -2.85 -11.62 2.63
N LYS A 311 -1.64 -11.85 2.12
CA LYS A 311 -1.02 -11.00 1.10
C LYS A 311 -1.54 -11.43 -0.28
N LEU A 312 -2.50 -10.69 -0.81
CA LEU A 312 -3.05 -10.95 -2.14
C LEU A 312 -2.04 -10.67 -3.26
N THR A 313 -1.10 -9.75 -3.03
CA THR A 313 -0.10 -9.37 -4.02
C THR A 313 0.92 -10.48 -4.27
N LEU A 314 1.34 -10.60 -5.54
CA LEU A 314 2.40 -11.51 -5.99
C LEU A 314 3.79 -10.85 -5.99
N GLN A 315 3.94 -9.72 -5.30
CA GLN A 315 5.19 -8.95 -5.28
C GLN A 315 6.38 -9.78 -4.75
N TYR A 316 6.14 -10.59 -3.71
CA TYR A 316 7.15 -11.45 -3.09
C TYR A 316 6.92 -12.91 -3.44
N ALA A 317 6.52 -13.21 -4.68
CA ALA A 317 6.30 -14.57 -5.13
C ALA A 317 7.34 -14.96 -6.19
N ALA A 318 7.72 -16.24 -6.19
CA ALA A 318 8.70 -16.79 -7.11
C ALA A 318 8.26 -18.15 -7.64
N GLU A 319 8.68 -18.46 -8.87
CA GLU A 319 8.62 -19.80 -9.44
C GLU A 319 9.96 -20.50 -9.25
N PHE A 320 9.89 -21.78 -8.91
CA PHE A 320 11.01 -22.70 -9.07
C PHE A 320 10.50 -24.09 -9.48
N ARG A 321 11.13 -24.70 -10.50
CA ARG A 321 10.80 -26.05 -11.03
C ARG A 321 9.31 -26.25 -11.33
N GLY A 322 8.64 -25.22 -11.85
CA GLY A 322 7.24 -25.29 -12.21
C GLY A 322 6.25 -25.02 -11.08
N LEU A 323 6.71 -24.85 -9.83
CA LEU A 323 5.90 -24.59 -8.65
C LEU A 323 6.08 -23.15 -8.17
N TYR A 324 5.05 -22.60 -7.52
CA TYR A 324 5.00 -21.24 -7.03
C TYR A 324 5.07 -21.17 -5.51
N TYR A 325 5.85 -20.21 -5.04
CA TYR A 325 6.13 -19.97 -3.63
C TYR A 325 5.87 -18.49 -3.30
N LYS A 326 5.33 -18.23 -2.09
CA LYS A 326 5.21 -16.87 -1.55
C LYS A 326 6.22 -16.67 -0.44
N MET A 327 6.81 -15.50 -0.39
CA MET A 327 7.80 -15.11 0.59
C MET A 327 7.24 -13.99 1.47
N SER A 328 7.78 -13.89 2.69
CA SER A 328 7.33 -12.92 3.68
C SER A 328 7.70 -11.49 3.30
N GLY A 329 8.78 -11.28 2.56
CA GLY A 329 9.28 -9.96 2.19
C GLY A 329 10.33 -10.01 1.09
N GLN A 330 10.93 -8.85 0.80
CA GLN A 330 11.94 -8.70 -0.25
C GLN A 330 13.23 -9.47 0.08
N SER A 331 13.71 -9.39 1.32
CA SER A 331 14.92 -10.09 1.75
C SER A 331 14.81 -11.61 1.59
N GLU A 332 13.65 -12.18 1.91
CA GLU A 332 13.41 -13.62 1.70
C GLU A 332 13.23 -13.98 0.22
N LEU A 333 12.61 -13.11 -0.59
CA LEU A 333 12.57 -13.30 -2.04
C LEU A 333 13.98 -13.34 -2.63
N ASP A 334 14.84 -12.39 -2.27
CA ASP A 334 16.20 -12.31 -2.81
C ASP A 334 17.04 -13.53 -2.41
N ALA A 335 16.91 -13.98 -1.15
CA ALA A 335 17.55 -15.21 -0.69
C ALA A 335 17.07 -16.45 -1.49
N PHE A 336 15.75 -16.56 -1.70
CA PHE A 336 15.17 -17.65 -2.49
C PHE A 336 15.60 -17.62 -3.96
N LEU A 337 15.74 -16.43 -4.56
CA LEU A 337 16.21 -16.30 -5.94
C LEU A 337 17.69 -16.63 -6.11
N GLN A 338 18.50 -16.51 -5.06
CA GLN A 338 19.92 -16.86 -5.08
C GLN A 338 20.13 -18.37 -4.98
N ASP A 339 19.51 -19.03 -4.00
CA ASP A 339 19.64 -20.47 -3.79
C ASP A 339 18.29 -21.10 -3.38
N PRO A 340 17.40 -21.39 -4.35
CA PRO A 340 16.08 -21.95 -4.06
C PRO A 340 16.14 -23.40 -3.55
N GLU A 341 17.19 -24.15 -3.90
CA GLU A 341 17.30 -25.59 -3.60
C GLU A 341 17.39 -25.83 -2.11
N GLN A 342 18.03 -24.93 -1.36
CA GLN A 342 18.12 -24.99 0.10
C GLN A 342 16.75 -24.93 0.79
N TYR A 343 15.73 -24.34 0.16
CA TYR A 343 14.44 -24.03 0.80
C TYR A 343 13.30 -24.94 0.34
N VAL A 344 13.53 -25.79 -0.66
CA VAL A 344 12.51 -26.67 -1.25
C VAL A 344 12.97 -28.13 -1.25
N SER A 345 12.03 -29.06 -1.31
CA SER A 345 12.38 -30.48 -1.33
C SER A 345 13.26 -30.82 -2.55
N PRO A 346 14.29 -31.69 -2.40
CA PRO A 346 14.57 -32.54 -1.23
C PRO A 346 15.55 -31.95 -0.20
N ALA A 347 16.19 -30.80 -0.47
CA ALA A 347 17.25 -30.27 0.39
C ALA A 347 16.74 -29.33 1.51
N ALA A 348 15.44 -29.04 1.53
CA ALA A 348 14.81 -28.27 2.60
C ALA A 348 15.05 -28.90 3.99
N PRO A 349 15.54 -28.12 4.98
CA PRO A 349 15.81 -28.65 6.32
C PRO A 349 14.54 -29.02 7.09
N HIS A 350 13.42 -28.35 6.77
CA HIS A 350 12.13 -28.55 7.40
C HIS A 350 11.03 -28.56 6.33
N SER A 351 10.14 -29.56 6.40
CA SER A 351 8.94 -29.61 5.57
C SER A 351 7.75 -28.97 6.29
N LEU A 352 6.73 -28.59 5.51
CA LEU A 352 5.50 -28.04 6.08
C LEU A 352 4.84 -29.10 6.99
N PRO A 353 4.57 -28.78 8.28
CA PRO A 353 3.87 -29.70 9.17
C PRO A 353 2.47 -30.02 8.65
N PRO A 354 1.92 -31.21 8.95
CA PRO A 354 0.53 -31.54 8.68
C PRO A 354 -0.45 -30.48 9.24
N PRO A 355 -1.63 -30.26 8.63
CA PRO A 355 -2.55 -29.20 9.02
C PRO A 355 -2.94 -29.17 10.51
N HIS A 356 -3.02 -30.33 11.16
CA HIS A 356 -3.36 -30.43 12.59
C HIS A 356 -2.23 -29.94 13.53
N LEU A 357 -1.01 -29.81 13.02
CA LEU A 357 0.15 -29.25 13.72
C LEU A 357 0.44 -27.80 13.31
N LEU A 358 -0.44 -27.15 12.54
CA LEU A 358 -0.32 -25.74 12.22
C LEU A 358 -1.16 -24.91 13.20
N PRO A 359 -0.65 -23.76 13.66
CA PRO A 359 -1.41 -22.88 14.53
C PRO A 359 -2.50 -22.17 13.71
N VAL A 360 -3.72 -22.11 14.26
CA VAL A 360 -4.90 -21.50 13.62
C VAL A 360 -5.42 -20.37 14.49
N ARG A 361 -5.53 -19.15 13.94
CA ARG A 361 -6.14 -18.03 14.66
C ARG A 361 -7.63 -18.28 14.85
N ARG A 362 -8.14 -17.95 16.03
CA ARG A 362 -9.57 -18.04 16.35
C ARG A 362 -10.11 -16.68 16.77
N SER A 363 -11.30 -16.37 16.26
CA SER A 363 -12.09 -15.21 16.66
C SER A 363 -12.82 -15.47 17.98
N GLU A 364 -13.24 -14.40 18.64
CA GLU A 364 -13.95 -14.49 19.92
C GLU A 364 -15.27 -15.29 19.82
N SER A 365 -15.98 -15.18 18.68
CA SER A 365 -17.20 -15.94 18.40
C SER A 365 -16.93 -17.43 18.26
N GLU A 366 -15.89 -17.82 17.52
CA GLU A 366 -15.48 -19.21 17.38
C GLU A 366 -15.07 -19.82 18.73
N VAL A 367 -14.32 -19.07 19.54
CA VAL A 367 -13.92 -19.48 20.88
C VAL A 367 -15.13 -19.76 21.77
N LYS A 368 -16.15 -18.87 21.74
CA LYS A 368 -17.40 -19.07 22.50
C LYS A 368 -18.17 -20.31 22.02
N ALA A 369 -18.15 -20.60 20.72
CA ALA A 369 -18.79 -21.79 20.15
C ALA A 369 -18.08 -23.10 20.51
N MET A 370 -16.80 -23.06 20.89
CA MET A 370 -16.01 -24.23 21.28
C MET A 370 -16.22 -24.68 22.74
N PHE A 371 -17.19 -24.11 23.46
CA PHE A 371 -17.53 -24.56 24.81
C PHE A 371 -17.89 -26.06 24.82
N PRO A 372 -17.37 -26.89 25.76
CA PRO A 372 -16.73 -26.55 27.03
C PRO A 372 -15.18 -26.49 27.01
N LYS A 373 -14.53 -26.34 25.85
CA LYS A 373 -13.07 -26.30 25.74
C LYS A 373 -12.49 -25.08 26.49
N SER A 374 -11.66 -25.32 27.51
CA SER A 374 -11.00 -24.27 28.29
C SER A 374 -9.69 -23.82 27.66
N PHE A 375 -9.23 -22.62 28.01
CA PHE A 375 -7.89 -22.16 27.66
C PHE A 375 -6.83 -22.95 28.42
N GLU A 376 -5.77 -23.32 27.73
CA GLU A 376 -4.56 -23.86 28.33
C GLU A 376 -3.90 -22.83 29.26
N ILE A 377 -3.05 -23.32 30.17
CA ILE A 377 -2.26 -22.46 31.07
C ILE A 377 -3.18 -21.51 31.89
N GLN A 378 -4.38 -21.97 32.23
CA GLN A 378 -5.39 -21.19 32.98
C GLN A 378 -5.69 -19.81 32.37
N GLY A 379 -5.54 -19.65 31.05
CA GLY A 379 -5.79 -18.39 30.35
C GLY A 379 -4.66 -17.37 30.45
N ILE A 380 -3.46 -17.77 30.86
CA ILE A 380 -2.27 -16.90 30.88
C ILE A 380 -1.62 -16.92 29.50
N CYS A 381 -1.11 -15.76 29.07
CA CYS A 381 -0.40 -15.62 27.81
C CYS A 381 0.95 -16.39 27.86
N PRO A 382 1.16 -17.43 27.03
CA PRO A 382 2.40 -18.20 27.07
C PRO A 382 3.61 -17.39 26.60
N VAL A 383 3.41 -16.48 25.65
CA VAL A 383 4.48 -15.67 25.05
C VAL A 383 5.07 -14.70 26.07
N THR A 384 4.23 -13.99 26.83
CA THR A 384 4.74 -13.08 27.87
C THR A 384 5.51 -13.85 28.93
N TYR A 385 5.05 -15.05 29.28
CA TYR A 385 5.73 -15.87 30.28
C TYR A 385 7.10 -16.36 29.81
N VAL A 386 7.21 -16.90 28.59
CA VAL A 386 8.50 -17.41 28.08
C VAL A 386 9.48 -16.26 27.78
N GLU A 387 9.02 -15.17 27.15
CA GLU A 387 9.88 -14.02 26.83
C GLU A 387 10.28 -13.24 28.07
N GLY A 388 9.45 -13.22 29.10
CA GLY A 388 9.76 -12.68 30.42
C GLY A 388 10.58 -13.61 31.31
N GLU A 389 11.33 -14.54 30.72
CA GLU A 389 12.20 -15.51 31.40
C GLU A 389 11.50 -16.32 32.50
N LYS A 390 10.22 -16.64 32.31
CA LYS A 390 9.39 -17.42 33.25
C LYS A 390 9.24 -16.77 34.64
N ARG A 391 9.40 -15.45 34.72
CA ARG A 391 9.26 -14.69 35.97
C ARG A 391 7.80 -14.47 36.33
N TYR A 392 7.55 -14.26 37.62
CA TYR A 392 6.21 -14.07 38.17
C TYR A 392 5.51 -12.82 37.61
N GLU A 393 6.27 -11.73 37.40
CA GLU A 393 5.78 -10.45 36.87
C GLU A 393 5.29 -10.55 35.42
N SER A 394 5.67 -11.63 34.72
CA SER A 394 5.37 -11.85 33.30
C SER A 394 4.12 -12.70 33.07
N LEU A 395 3.45 -13.12 34.16
CA LEU A 395 2.17 -13.82 34.15
C LEU A 395 1.03 -12.84 33.86
N VAL A 396 0.80 -12.57 32.58
CA VAL A 396 -0.25 -11.66 32.12
C VAL A 396 -1.45 -12.46 31.60
N PRO A 397 -2.68 -12.18 32.07
CA PRO A 397 -3.87 -12.85 31.56
C PRO A 397 -4.09 -12.50 30.09
N GLY A 398 -4.43 -13.52 29.29
CA GLY A 398 -4.79 -13.36 27.88
C GLY A 398 -6.21 -12.84 27.71
N LYS A 399 -6.50 -12.29 26.52
CA LYS A 399 -7.84 -11.87 26.12
C LYS A 399 -8.43 -12.88 25.14
N SER A 400 -9.72 -13.18 25.25
CA SER A 400 -10.44 -14.05 24.31
C SER A 400 -10.45 -13.53 22.87
N SER A 401 -10.28 -12.21 22.69
CA SER A 401 -10.13 -11.57 21.38
C SER A 401 -8.84 -11.98 20.64
N PHE A 402 -7.82 -12.44 21.37
CA PHE A 402 -6.56 -12.90 20.81
C PHE A 402 -6.37 -14.37 21.18
N ALA A 403 -6.92 -15.25 20.35
CA ALA A 403 -6.86 -16.69 20.58
C ALA A 403 -6.27 -17.44 19.38
N ALA A 404 -5.59 -18.55 19.66
CA ALA A 404 -5.14 -19.50 18.65
C ALA A 404 -5.35 -20.94 19.13
N GLU A 405 -5.64 -21.82 18.18
CA GLU A 405 -5.66 -23.25 18.39
C GLU A 405 -4.39 -23.88 17.81
N TYR A 406 -3.78 -24.79 18.56
CA TYR A 406 -2.57 -25.48 18.16
C TYR A 406 -2.52 -26.87 18.82
N LYS A 407 -2.32 -27.95 18.05
CA LYS A 407 -2.36 -29.34 18.53
C LYS A 407 -3.63 -29.66 19.34
N ASN A 408 -4.79 -29.21 18.85
CA ASN A 408 -6.10 -29.31 19.54
C ASN A 408 -6.18 -28.63 20.92
N LYS A 409 -5.21 -27.78 21.27
CA LYS A 409 -5.21 -26.98 22.50
C LYS A 409 -5.52 -25.52 22.19
N LEU A 410 -6.27 -24.86 23.07
CA LEU A 410 -6.69 -23.47 22.89
C LEU A 410 -5.86 -22.53 23.77
N PHE A 411 -5.21 -21.54 23.15
CA PHE A 411 -4.38 -20.55 23.83
C PHE A 411 -4.97 -19.15 23.67
N CYS A 412 -4.74 -18.28 24.65
CA CYS A 412 -5.09 -16.86 24.58
C CYS A 412 -3.87 -15.97 24.87
N PHE A 413 -3.89 -14.74 24.34
CA PHE A 413 -2.75 -13.84 24.35
C PHE A 413 -3.12 -12.45 24.88
N ALA A 414 -2.15 -11.76 25.48
CA ALA A 414 -2.35 -10.42 26.05
C ALA A 414 -2.53 -9.33 24.97
N SER A 415 -1.88 -9.52 23.82
CA SER A 415 -1.92 -8.59 22.68
C SER A 415 -1.84 -9.33 21.33
N GLU A 416 -2.18 -8.64 20.24
CA GLU A 416 -2.03 -9.16 18.87
C GLU A 416 -0.57 -9.48 18.53
N ARG A 417 0.40 -8.72 19.04
CA ARG A 417 1.84 -9.00 18.85
C ARG A 417 2.23 -10.34 19.47
N ASN A 418 1.71 -10.65 20.65
CA ASN A 418 1.98 -11.93 21.30
C ASN A 418 1.35 -13.09 20.53
N LEU A 419 0.12 -12.91 20.02
CA LEU A 419 -0.50 -13.89 19.12
C LEU A 419 0.38 -14.13 17.89
N ASP A 420 0.88 -13.08 17.24
CA ASP A 420 1.76 -13.19 16.06
C ASP A 420 3.06 -13.94 16.36
N HIS A 421 3.69 -13.68 17.51
CA HIS A 421 4.88 -14.41 17.96
C HIS A 421 4.60 -15.91 18.12
N PHE A 422 3.47 -16.25 18.75
CA PHE A 422 3.06 -17.64 18.90
C PHE A 422 2.79 -18.32 17.56
N MET A 423 2.06 -17.65 16.65
CA MET A 423 1.76 -18.18 15.31
C MET A 423 3.04 -18.49 14.52
N ARG A 424 4.12 -17.73 14.76
CA ARG A 424 5.42 -17.93 14.11
C ARG A 424 6.22 -19.11 14.66
N ARG A 425 6.18 -19.32 15.98
CA ARG A 425 6.99 -20.35 16.67
C ARG A 425 6.18 -21.06 17.75
N PRO A 426 5.10 -21.79 17.40
CA PRO A 426 4.19 -22.35 18.39
C PRO A 426 4.88 -23.37 19.31
N HIS A 427 5.82 -24.16 18.77
CA HIS A 427 6.61 -25.14 19.51
C HIS A 427 7.47 -24.52 20.64
N TYR A 428 7.95 -23.29 20.46
CA TYR A 428 8.81 -22.62 21.44
C TYR A 428 8.03 -22.18 22.70
N TYR A 429 6.73 -21.96 22.55
CA TYR A 429 5.84 -21.46 23.61
C TYR A 429 4.96 -22.57 24.21
N GLU A 430 5.20 -23.84 23.88
CA GLU A 430 4.50 -24.97 24.47
C GLU A 430 4.99 -25.18 25.92
N ILE A 431 4.26 -24.59 26.88
CA ILE A 431 4.56 -24.70 28.30
C ILE A 431 3.81 -25.91 28.89
N THR A 432 4.54 -26.78 29.60
CA THR A 432 3.99 -27.97 30.25
C THR A 432 3.39 -27.70 31.63
N SER A 433 3.88 -26.68 32.36
CA SER A 433 3.40 -26.36 33.71
C SER A 433 3.66 -24.91 34.11
N LEU A 434 2.69 -24.31 34.82
CA LEU A 434 2.83 -23.02 35.48
C LEU A 434 3.61 -23.14 36.81
N PRO A 435 4.17 -22.04 37.33
CA PRO A 435 4.78 -22.04 38.66
C PRO A 435 3.71 -22.29 39.74
N ALA A 436 4.10 -22.92 40.84
CA ALA A 436 3.19 -23.29 41.93
C ALA A 436 2.46 -22.10 42.57
N LYS A 437 3.03 -20.89 42.48
CA LYS A 437 2.43 -19.65 42.99
C LYS A 437 1.96 -18.77 41.83
N LEU A 438 0.64 -18.62 41.73
CA LEU A 438 0.00 -17.73 40.75
C LEU A 438 -0.38 -16.39 41.38
N PRO A 439 -0.49 -15.32 40.56
CA PRO A 439 -1.04 -14.06 41.01
C PRO A 439 -2.44 -14.25 41.60
N PRO A 440 -2.75 -13.61 42.74
CA PRO A 440 -4.10 -13.62 43.25
C PRO A 440 -5.04 -13.05 42.18
N PRO A 441 -6.22 -13.65 41.98
CA PRO A 441 -7.19 -13.14 41.04
C PRO A 441 -7.54 -11.69 41.40
N GLN A 442 -7.47 -10.79 40.42
CA GLN A 442 -7.90 -9.41 40.63
C GLN A 442 -9.41 -9.40 40.85
N MET A 443 -9.82 -9.25 42.11
CA MET A 443 -11.21 -9.00 42.47
C MET A 443 -11.39 -7.49 42.62
N PRO A 444 -11.94 -6.77 41.62
CA PRO A 444 -12.14 -5.34 41.74
C PRO A 444 -13.10 -5.04 42.90
N MET A 445 -12.56 -4.45 43.97
CA MET A 445 -13.34 -4.03 45.13
C MET A 445 -13.82 -2.58 44.89
N PRO A 446 -15.13 -2.28 45.02
CA PRO A 446 -15.60 -0.91 44.89
C PRO A 446 -15.06 -0.03 46.01
N VAL A 447 -14.64 1.21 45.70
CA VAL A 447 -14.05 2.14 46.70
C VAL A 447 -15.02 2.42 47.87
N THR A 448 -16.33 2.30 47.64
CA THR A 448 -17.38 2.46 48.65
C THR A 448 -17.44 1.33 49.67
N SER A 449 -16.84 0.16 49.40
CA SER A 449 -16.79 -0.95 50.37
C SER A 449 -15.55 -0.90 51.27
N LEU A 450 -14.69 0.11 51.12
CA LEU A 450 -13.53 0.29 52.00
C LEU A 450 -13.95 0.88 53.35
N PRO A 451 -13.27 0.54 54.46
CA PRO A 451 -13.40 1.25 55.74
C PRO A 451 -13.15 2.75 55.57
N MET A 452 -13.72 3.57 56.48
CA MET A 452 -13.70 5.04 56.38
C MET A 452 -12.29 5.61 56.07
N LEU A 453 -11.26 5.11 56.77
CA LEU A 453 -9.87 5.53 56.53
C LEU A 453 -9.41 5.25 55.09
N GLY A 454 -9.64 4.04 54.58
CA GLY A 454 -9.29 3.66 53.20
C GLY A 454 -10.12 4.41 52.17
N TYR A 455 -11.39 4.69 52.45
CA TYR A 455 -12.22 5.55 51.61
C TYR A 455 -11.65 6.96 51.51
N LEU A 456 -11.27 7.59 52.63
CA LEU A 456 -10.65 8.93 52.62
C LEU A 456 -9.28 8.94 51.95
N GLU A 457 -8.48 7.88 52.15
CA GLU A 457 -7.18 7.74 51.51
C GLU A 457 -7.32 7.72 49.99
N GLN A 458 -8.22 6.89 49.46
CA GLN A 458 -8.42 6.75 48.02
C GLN A 458 -9.18 7.93 47.39
N SER A 459 -10.05 8.61 48.15
CA SER A 459 -10.92 9.66 47.61
C SER A 459 -10.40 11.09 47.81
N ALA A 460 -9.71 11.38 48.92
CA ALA A 460 -9.37 12.74 49.33
C ALA A 460 -7.87 12.97 49.56
N ALA A 461 -7.07 11.94 49.88
CA ALA A 461 -5.68 12.13 50.30
C ALA A 461 -4.84 12.85 49.26
N ILE A 462 -4.89 12.45 47.98
CA ILE A 462 -4.10 13.08 46.91
C ILE A 462 -4.43 14.58 46.80
N SER A 463 -5.72 14.93 46.90
CA SER A 463 -6.17 16.32 46.80
C SER A 463 -5.73 17.15 48.01
N VAL A 464 -5.76 16.59 49.22
CA VAL A 464 -5.30 17.24 50.46
C VAL A 464 -3.77 17.38 50.47
N ILE A 465 -3.04 16.33 50.10
CA ILE A 465 -1.57 16.35 49.98
C ILE A 465 -1.14 17.44 49.02
N ASN A 466 -1.68 17.48 47.81
CA ASN A 466 -1.35 18.51 46.83
C ASN A 466 -1.63 19.93 47.35
N ALA A 467 -2.75 20.12 48.06
CA ALA A 467 -3.10 21.42 48.62
C ALA A 467 -2.16 21.83 49.78
N LEU A 468 -1.77 20.89 50.66
CA LEU A 468 -0.81 21.14 51.73
C LEU A 468 0.60 21.41 51.19
N SER A 469 1.04 20.66 50.17
CA SER A 469 2.30 20.90 49.48
C SER A 469 2.33 22.30 48.84
N ALA A 470 1.23 22.74 48.23
CA ALA A 470 1.10 24.08 47.67
C ALA A 470 1.22 25.17 48.75
N VAL A 471 0.57 24.99 49.91
CA VAL A 471 0.73 25.89 51.07
C VAL A 471 2.20 25.95 51.52
N GLY A 472 2.87 24.79 51.60
CA GLY A 472 4.27 24.70 52.02
C GLY A 472 5.24 25.41 51.07
N TYR A 473 4.97 25.37 49.77
CA TYR A 473 5.75 26.06 48.74
C TYR A 473 5.50 27.58 48.75
N CYS A 474 4.23 28.00 48.69
CA CYS A 474 3.87 29.41 48.57
C CYS A 474 4.03 30.21 49.87
N LYS A 475 3.95 29.55 51.04
CA LYS A 475 4.00 30.16 52.38
C LYS A 475 3.17 31.46 52.47
N PRO A 476 1.86 31.39 52.17
CA PRO A 476 1.04 32.58 51.96
C PRO A 476 0.92 33.42 53.24
N LYS A 477 1.36 34.68 53.15
CA LYS A 477 1.18 35.68 54.20
C LYS A 477 0.24 36.75 53.69
N TYR A 478 -1.03 36.65 54.04
CA TYR A 478 -1.99 37.65 53.62
C TYR A 478 -1.87 38.89 54.53
N PRO A 479 -1.81 40.11 53.98
CA PRO A 479 -1.69 41.34 54.78
C PRO A 479 -2.70 41.41 55.94
N PHE A 480 -2.22 41.73 57.14
CA PHE A 480 -3.00 41.88 58.39
C PHE A 480 -3.81 40.66 58.84
N VAL A 481 -3.53 39.46 58.31
CA VAL A 481 -4.16 38.20 58.73
C VAL A 481 -3.10 37.29 59.35
N ASP A 482 -3.49 36.56 60.40
CA ASP A 482 -2.61 35.56 61.03
C ASP A 482 -2.10 34.53 59.98
N PRO A 483 -0.82 34.13 60.03
CA PRO A 483 -0.26 33.16 59.08
C PRO A 483 -1.05 31.85 59.00
N THR A 484 -1.60 31.37 60.12
CA THR A 484 -2.42 30.14 60.17
C THR A 484 -3.72 30.32 59.41
N LYS A 485 -4.41 31.46 59.60
CA LYS A 485 -5.64 31.79 58.87
C LYS A 485 -5.37 32.01 57.38
N SER A 486 -4.24 32.61 57.04
CA SER A 486 -3.79 32.79 55.64
C SER A 486 -3.57 31.45 54.95
N ALA A 487 -2.91 30.50 55.63
CA ALA A 487 -2.69 29.14 55.14
C ALA A 487 -4.00 28.36 54.95
N LEU A 488 -4.94 28.44 55.91
CA LEU A 488 -6.26 27.78 55.79
C LEU A 488 -7.10 28.35 54.64
N ALA A 489 -7.10 29.67 54.46
CA ALA A 489 -7.78 30.31 53.34
C ALA A 489 -7.21 29.86 51.98
N TYR A 490 -5.87 29.82 51.88
CA TYR A 490 -5.18 29.31 50.70
C TYR A 490 -5.55 27.85 50.41
N LEU A 491 -5.53 26.99 51.42
CA LEU A 491 -5.90 25.58 51.31
C LEU A 491 -7.34 25.42 50.78
N ALA A 492 -8.29 26.19 51.30
CA ALA A 492 -9.68 26.17 50.87
C ALA A 492 -9.85 26.64 49.41
N TYR A 493 -9.14 27.70 49.00
CA TYR A 493 -9.14 28.16 47.61
C TYR A 493 -8.54 27.11 46.67
N HIS A 494 -7.44 26.48 47.06
CA HIS A 494 -6.76 25.44 46.29
C HIS A 494 -7.65 24.19 46.10
N LEU A 495 -8.24 23.68 47.18
CA LEU A 495 -9.15 22.52 47.11
C LEU A 495 -10.35 22.79 46.19
N LYS A 496 -10.94 23.99 46.24
CA LYS A 496 -12.07 24.35 45.35
C LYS A 496 -11.65 24.60 43.91
N ALA A 497 -10.44 25.13 43.68
CA ALA A 497 -9.91 25.42 42.35
C ALA A 497 -9.58 24.14 41.54
N TYR A 498 -9.13 23.08 42.23
CA TYR A 498 -8.63 21.86 41.61
C TYR A 498 -9.49 20.60 41.84
N ASN A 499 -10.67 20.72 42.46
CA ASN A 499 -11.58 19.58 42.62
C ASN A 499 -12.14 19.11 41.26
N PRO A 500 -11.85 17.88 40.79
CA PRO A 500 -12.30 17.37 39.49
C PRO A 500 -13.82 17.16 39.40
N LYS A 501 -14.51 17.02 40.53
CA LYS A 501 -15.97 16.87 40.59
C LYS A 501 -16.74 18.19 40.50
N SER A 502 -16.06 19.33 40.62
CA SER A 502 -16.67 20.66 40.48
C SER A 502 -16.82 21.03 39.00
N SER A 503 -17.87 21.81 38.67
CA SER A 503 -18.07 22.32 37.31
C SER A 503 -16.93 23.24 36.86
N ASP A 504 -16.70 23.32 35.54
CA ASP A 504 -15.65 24.16 34.94
C ASP A 504 -15.75 25.63 35.34
N TYR A 505 -16.97 26.15 35.43
CA TYR A 505 -17.24 27.51 35.88
C TYR A 505 -16.72 27.74 37.30
N ILE A 506 -17.01 26.83 38.24
CA ILE A 506 -16.59 26.92 39.64
C ILE A 506 -15.06 26.84 39.71
N ARG A 507 -14.43 25.90 38.99
CA ARG A 507 -12.96 25.76 38.96
C ARG A 507 -12.28 27.04 38.47
N LYS A 508 -12.74 27.62 37.35
CA LYS A 508 -12.20 28.90 36.82
C LYS A 508 -12.39 30.05 37.81
N LYS A 509 -13.55 30.17 38.44
CA LYS A 509 -13.84 31.19 39.46
C LYS A 509 -12.88 31.09 40.64
N TYR A 510 -12.66 29.89 41.18
CA TYR A 510 -11.79 29.68 42.33
C TYR A 510 -10.30 29.77 41.98
N LYS A 511 -9.88 29.41 40.76
CA LYS A 511 -8.53 29.71 40.26
C LYS A 511 -8.25 31.21 40.20
N LYS A 512 -9.20 32.01 39.70
CA LYS A 512 -9.06 33.48 39.68
C LYS A 512 -8.99 34.07 41.11
N LYS A 513 -9.78 33.53 42.04
CA LYS A 513 -9.72 33.93 43.46
C LYS A 513 -8.38 33.55 44.11
N LEU A 514 -7.85 32.36 43.81
CA LEU A 514 -6.55 31.90 44.31
C LEU A 514 -5.42 32.81 43.78
N ALA A 515 -5.40 33.12 42.49
CA ALA A 515 -4.39 34.01 41.89
C ALA A 515 -4.44 35.43 42.50
N ASN A 516 -5.64 35.99 42.70
CA ASN A 516 -5.78 37.29 43.37
C ASN A 516 -5.34 37.21 44.85
N PHE A 517 -5.56 36.08 45.52
CA PHE A 517 -5.09 35.88 46.89
C PHE A 517 -3.55 35.84 46.94
N GLU A 518 -2.90 35.12 46.02
CA GLU A 518 -1.44 35.06 45.88
C GLU A 518 -0.83 36.43 45.56
N GLU A 519 -1.45 37.19 44.64
CA GLU A 519 -1.01 38.55 44.29
C GLU A 519 -1.01 39.47 45.53
N LYS A 520 -2.05 39.38 46.35
CA LYS A 520 -2.15 40.15 47.60
C LYS A 520 -1.12 39.73 48.63
N CYS A 521 -0.85 38.43 48.77
CA CYS A 521 0.24 37.93 49.62
C CYS A 521 1.62 38.45 49.15
N GLY A 522 1.81 38.63 47.84
CA GLY A 522 3.03 39.16 47.23
C GLY A 522 3.31 40.64 47.54
N LEU A 523 2.35 41.40 48.07
CA LEU A 523 2.56 42.80 48.44
C LEU A 523 3.56 42.97 49.59
N ILE A 524 3.54 42.07 50.59
CA ILE A 524 4.46 42.14 51.74
C ILE A 524 5.93 42.05 51.31
N PRO A 525 6.37 40.98 50.60
CA PRO A 525 7.77 40.87 50.18
C PRO A 525 8.17 41.98 49.19
N TYR A 526 7.28 42.39 48.28
CA TYR A 526 7.53 43.50 47.36
C TYR A 526 7.79 44.80 48.14
N LEU A 527 6.86 45.21 48.99
CA LEU A 527 7.00 46.44 49.78
C LEU A 527 8.20 46.39 50.72
N SER A 528 8.46 45.24 51.35
CA SER A 528 9.65 45.03 52.18
C SER A 528 10.96 45.21 51.41
N SER A 529 11.00 44.91 50.12
CA SER A 529 12.19 45.08 49.28
C SER A 529 12.31 46.49 48.70
N SER A 530 11.18 47.14 48.41
CA SER A 530 11.13 48.45 47.75
C SER A 530 11.18 49.63 48.73
N MET A 531 10.75 49.44 49.99
CA MET A 531 10.84 50.46 51.04
C MET A 531 12.24 50.53 51.62
N LYS A 532 13.05 51.49 51.15
CA LYS A 532 14.34 51.83 51.78
C LYS A 532 14.12 52.64 53.07
N ARG A 533 15.07 52.58 54.01
CA ARG A 533 14.98 53.28 55.32
C ARG A 533 14.93 54.81 55.24
N GLY A 534 15.26 55.41 54.09
CA GLY A 534 15.20 56.86 53.84
C GLY A 534 14.12 57.23 52.82
N TYR A 535 13.49 58.39 53.00
CA TYR A 535 12.48 58.91 52.07
C TYR A 535 13.04 59.07 50.66
N GLN A 536 12.26 58.67 49.64
CA GLN A 536 12.55 58.89 48.23
C GLN A 536 11.44 59.72 47.60
N GLU A 537 11.80 60.69 46.77
CA GLU A 537 10.84 61.49 46.01
C GLU A 537 10.02 60.61 45.03
N PRO A 538 8.74 60.94 44.78
CA PRO A 538 7.84 60.10 43.95
C PRO A 538 8.40 59.74 42.57
N LEU A 539 9.12 60.65 41.92
CA LEU A 539 9.73 60.44 40.59
C LEU A 539 10.84 59.37 40.58
N MET A 540 11.42 59.07 41.74
CA MET A 540 12.51 58.11 41.91
C MET A 540 12.04 56.75 42.46
N ARG A 541 10.74 56.58 42.69
CA ARG A 541 10.14 55.32 43.12
C ARG A 541 9.79 54.44 41.92
N PRO A 542 9.69 53.11 42.09
CA PRO A 542 9.11 52.24 41.07
C PRO A 542 7.71 52.74 40.67
N ILE A 543 7.40 52.72 39.37
CA ILE A 543 6.15 53.26 38.80
C ILE A 543 4.89 52.64 39.45
N ASP A 544 4.99 51.39 39.89
CA ASP A 544 3.91 50.62 40.49
C ASP A 544 3.87 50.70 42.04
N PHE A 545 4.81 51.42 42.66
CA PHE A 545 4.97 51.47 44.11
C PHE A 545 3.78 52.13 44.82
N ASP A 546 3.41 53.35 44.41
CA ASP A 546 2.34 54.12 45.06
C ASP A 546 0.99 53.39 44.95
N HIS A 547 0.69 52.79 43.79
CA HIS A 547 -0.50 51.95 43.61
C HIS A 547 -0.50 50.69 44.49
N LYS A 548 0.67 50.03 44.64
CA LYS A 548 0.79 48.80 45.46
C LYS A 548 0.74 49.08 46.96
N ILE A 549 1.27 50.21 47.42
CA ILE A 549 1.16 50.60 48.84
C ILE A 549 -0.28 51.00 49.19
N ASP A 550 -0.98 51.73 48.33
CA ASP A 550 -2.39 52.05 48.52
C ASP A 550 -3.24 50.78 48.54
N ARG A 551 -2.98 49.84 47.62
CA ARG A 551 -3.63 48.53 47.62
C ARG A 551 -3.33 47.74 48.89
N PHE A 552 -2.10 47.76 49.40
CA PHE A 552 -1.74 47.10 50.66
C PHE A 552 -2.49 47.72 51.85
N LEU A 553 -2.48 49.04 51.99
CA LEU A 553 -3.17 49.74 53.08
C LEU A 553 -4.69 49.57 53.00
N GLY A 554 -5.25 49.55 51.79
CA GLY A 554 -6.68 49.29 51.54
C GLY A 554 -7.14 47.91 52.01
N LEU A 555 -6.24 46.91 52.07
CA LEU A 555 -6.58 45.59 52.62
C LEU A 555 -6.85 45.62 54.13
N LYS A 556 -6.34 46.62 54.86
CA LYS A 556 -6.62 46.81 56.30
C LYS A 556 -8.08 47.18 56.56
N GLN A 557 -8.76 47.80 55.60
CA GLN A 557 -10.18 48.18 55.71
C GLN A 557 -11.15 47.05 55.35
N CYS A 558 -10.63 45.96 54.75
CA CYS A 558 -11.42 44.81 54.27
C CYS A 558 -11.38 43.59 55.20
N ILE A 559 -10.65 43.68 56.31
CA ILE A 559 -10.46 42.64 57.35
C ILE A 559 -11.16 43.13 58.60
#